data_AF-A0A954DI97-F1
#
_entry.id   AF-A0A954DI97-F1
#
_cell.length_a   1.000
_cell.length_b   1.000
_cell.length_c   1.000
_cell.angle_alpha   90.00
_cell.angle_beta   90.00
_cell.angle_gamma   90.00
#
_symmetry.space_group_name_H-M   'P 1'
#
loop_
_entity.id
_entity.type
_entity.pdbx_description
1 polymer ?
#
loop_
_entity_poly.entity_id
_entity_poly.type
_entity_poly.pdbx_seq_one_letter_code
_entity_poly.pdbx_strand_id
1 'polypeptide(L)'
;MILVAVMTALGTRPWRQRSRAGNFRRSFLAVPFHIVRRMIISPLELLGSLNTVERKYAPERLWVSGHPEIVRQYRRVSIVGSRKATDEGLRRAARLARELVEAGIVVVSGLAAGIDHAAHRAAIACGGRNTI
;
A
#
# COMPACT_ATOMS: atom_id res chain seq x y z
N MET A 1 -13.28 -8.67 -4.45
CA MET A 1 -12.75 -7.44 -5.09
C MET A 1 -11.67 -6.86 -4.21
N ILE A 2 -10.39 -7.12 -4.51
CA ILE A 2 -9.26 -6.58 -3.74
C ILE A 2 -8.69 -5.40 -4.55
N LEU A 3 -8.76 -4.21 -3.97
CA LEU A 3 -8.13 -3.01 -4.52
C LEU A 3 -6.68 -2.98 -4.01
N VAL A 4 -5.71 -3.01 -4.93
CA VAL A 4 -4.29 -2.78 -4.60
C VAL A 4 -3.95 -1.35 -5.01
N ALA A 5 -3.75 -0.47 -4.03
CA ALA A 5 -3.45 0.93 -4.27
C ALA A 5 -1.95 1.16 -4.16
N VAL A 6 -1.24 1.13 -5.28
CA VAL A 6 0.19 1.46 -5.32
C VAL A 6 0.33 2.98 -5.27
N MET A 7 0.59 3.54 -4.09
CA MET A 7 0.77 4.98 -3.93
C MET A 7 2.20 5.38 -4.28
N THR A 8 2.40 5.99 -5.44
CA THR A 8 3.67 6.61 -5.83
C THR A 8 3.60 8.09 -5.47
N ALA A 9 4.47 8.55 -4.58
CA ALA A 9 4.45 9.93 -4.13
C ALA A 9 5.01 10.86 -5.22
N LEU A 10 4.14 11.43 -6.05
CA LEU A 10 4.35 12.74 -6.63
C LEU A 10 3.70 13.73 -5.66
N GLY A 11 4.53 14.54 -5.00
CA GLY A 11 4.13 15.34 -3.84
C GLY A 11 2.89 16.21 -4.07
N THR A 12 2.01 16.30 -3.07
CA THR A 12 1.81 17.51 -2.23
C THR A 12 0.57 17.33 -1.34
N ARG A 13 0.75 17.59 -0.04
CA ARG A 13 -0.23 17.79 1.07
C ARG A 13 -0.45 16.62 2.07
N PRO A 14 -0.46 16.93 3.39
CA PRO A 14 -0.67 15.93 4.45
C PRO A 14 -2.14 15.47 4.53
N TRP A 15 -2.34 14.15 4.54
CA TRP A 15 -3.66 13.51 4.58
C TRP A 15 -4.30 13.59 5.97
N ARG A 16 -5.55 14.07 6.05
CA ARG A 16 -6.34 14.22 7.28
C ARG A 16 -7.34 13.06 7.40
N GLN A 17 -7.28 12.35 8.53
CA GLN A 17 -8.11 11.19 8.88
C GLN A 17 -9.60 11.57 8.95
N ARG A 18 -10.49 10.76 8.34
CA ARG A 18 -11.93 10.78 8.70
C ARG A 18 -12.54 9.38 8.70
N SER A 19 -13.23 9.11 9.81
CA SER A 19 -13.68 7.81 10.30
C SER A 19 -15.10 7.46 9.84
N ARG A 20 -15.36 6.14 9.85
CA ARG A 20 -16.63 5.38 9.98
C ARG A 20 -17.05 4.56 8.76
N ALA A 21 -17.13 3.26 9.01
CA ALA A 21 -17.76 2.25 8.17
C ALA A 21 -19.24 2.62 7.96
N GLY A 22 -19.66 2.78 6.72
CA GLY A 22 -21.07 3.04 6.41
C GLY A 22 -21.34 3.72 5.08
N ASN A 23 -20.38 4.40 4.45
CA ASN A 23 -20.62 5.04 3.14
C ASN A 23 -19.34 5.08 2.29
N PHE A 24 -19.05 3.96 1.62
CA PHE A 24 -17.91 3.78 0.73
C PHE A 24 -18.02 4.57 -0.60
N ARG A 25 -19.06 5.39 -0.80
CA ARG A 25 -19.38 6.03 -2.09
C ARG A 25 -18.98 7.49 -2.27
N ARG A 26 -18.50 8.23 -1.26
CA ARG A 26 -18.43 9.72 -1.41
C ARG A 26 -17.17 10.46 -0.97
N SER A 27 -16.06 9.80 -0.65
CA SER A 27 -14.82 10.51 -0.22
C SER A 27 -13.63 10.33 -1.16
N PHE A 28 -13.86 10.01 -2.43
CA PHE A 28 -12.84 9.85 -3.48
C PHE A 28 -12.78 11.07 -4.42
N LEU A 29 -12.94 12.31 -3.96
CA LEU A 29 -13.10 13.47 -4.88
C LEU A 29 -12.13 14.64 -4.67
N ALA A 30 -11.12 14.54 -3.80
CA ALA A 30 -10.27 15.70 -3.48
C ALA A 30 -8.75 15.48 -3.61
N VAL A 31 -8.32 14.55 -4.48
CA VAL A 31 -6.91 14.47 -4.94
C VAL A 31 -6.98 14.58 -6.46
N PRO A 32 -6.22 15.45 -7.16
CA PRO A 32 -6.35 15.58 -8.61
C PRO A 32 -6.12 14.22 -9.30
N PHE A 33 -7.22 13.65 -9.79
CA PHE A 33 -7.39 12.26 -10.23
C PHE A 33 -6.74 11.91 -11.59
N HIS A 34 -5.93 12.81 -12.16
CA HIS A 34 -5.65 12.83 -13.60
C HIS A 34 -4.33 12.16 -14.03
N ILE A 35 -3.50 11.63 -13.13
CA ILE A 35 -2.18 11.05 -13.48
C ILE A 35 -1.93 9.72 -12.74
N VAL A 36 -2.94 8.86 -12.62
CA VAL A 36 -2.73 7.54 -12.02
C VAL A 36 -3.22 6.48 -12.98
N ARG A 37 -2.30 5.69 -13.53
CA ARG A 37 -2.60 4.60 -14.44
C ARG A 37 -3.53 3.62 -13.71
N ARG A 38 -4.74 3.44 -14.26
CA ARG A 38 -5.71 2.46 -13.78
C ARG A 38 -5.74 1.29 -14.74
N MET A 39 -5.65 0.09 -14.19
CA MET A 39 -5.68 -1.12 -14.99
C MET A 39 -6.34 -2.24 -14.22
N ILE A 40 -6.92 -3.15 -14.99
CA ILE A 40 -7.35 -4.45 -14.52
C ILE A 40 -6.29 -5.44 -15.00
N ILE A 41 -5.65 -6.14 -14.07
CA ILE A 41 -4.60 -7.12 -14.37
C ILE A 41 -4.86 -8.41 -13.61
N SER A 42 -4.40 -9.53 -14.14
CA SER A 42 -4.39 -10.80 -13.43
C SER A 42 -3.27 -10.82 -12.37
N PRO A 43 -3.38 -11.66 -11.32
CA PRO A 43 -2.29 -11.89 -10.38
C PRO A 43 -1.01 -12.38 -11.06
N LEU A 44 -1.12 -13.17 -12.14
CA LEU A 44 0.04 -13.64 -12.90
C LEU A 44 0.74 -12.47 -13.61
N GLU A 45 0.00 -11.52 -14.17
CA GLU A 45 0.56 -10.28 -14.74
C GLU A 45 1.11 -9.33 -13.68
N LEU A 46 0.68 -9.45 -12.42
CA LEU A 46 1.22 -8.62 -11.34
C LEU A 46 2.45 -9.22 -10.67
N LEU A 47 2.47 -10.54 -10.44
CA LEU A 47 3.50 -11.24 -9.65
C LEU A 47 4.51 -12.01 -10.52
N GLY A 48 4.13 -12.35 -11.76
CA GLY A 48 4.95 -13.04 -12.74
C GLY A 48 5.01 -14.55 -12.60
N SER A 49 5.05 -15.05 -11.38
CA SER A 49 4.81 -16.45 -11.06
C SER A 49 3.91 -16.51 -9.83
N LEU A 50 3.12 -17.57 -9.75
CA LEU A 50 2.24 -17.82 -8.62
C LEU A 50 2.66 -19.13 -7.96
N ASN A 51 2.75 -19.14 -6.65
CA ASN A 51 2.91 -20.37 -5.90
C ASN A 51 1.58 -21.14 -5.80
N THR A 52 1.60 -22.32 -5.18
CA THR A 52 0.42 -23.19 -5.09
C THR A 52 -0.74 -22.55 -4.32
N VAL A 53 -0.45 -21.76 -3.28
CA VAL A 53 -1.48 -21.05 -2.51
C VAL A 53 -2.08 -19.91 -3.33
N GLU A 54 -1.22 -19.11 -3.98
CA GLU A 54 -1.65 -17.99 -4.81
C GLU A 54 -2.49 -18.46 -6.00
N ARG A 55 -2.10 -19.55 -6.68
CA ARG A 55 -2.91 -20.12 -7.76
C ARG A 55 -4.32 -20.53 -7.31
N LYS A 56 -4.43 -21.01 -6.07
CA LYS A 56 -5.71 -21.53 -5.54
C LYS A 56 -6.63 -20.42 -5.05
N TYR A 57 -6.08 -19.35 -4.47
CA TYR A 57 -6.86 -18.36 -3.73
C TYR A 57 -6.78 -16.93 -4.28
N ALA A 58 -5.91 -16.65 -5.25
CA ALA A 58 -5.83 -15.33 -5.83
C ALA A 58 -7.11 -15.03 -6.64
N PRO A 59 -7.62 -13.79 -6.59
CA PRO A 59 -8.75 -13.39 -7.43
C PRO A 59 -8.35 -13.43 -8.90
N GLU A 60 -9.28 -13.70 -9.80
CA GLU A 60 -9.00 -13.73 -11.25
C GLU A 60 -8.45 -12.40 -11.77
N ARG A 61 -8.92 -11.28 -11.19
CA ARG A 61 -8.55 -9.93 -11.60
C ARG A 61 -8.37 -9.00 -10.40
N LEU A 62 -7.40 -8.10 -10.52
CA LEU A 62 -7.06 -7.05 -9.56
C LEU A 62 -7.25 -5.68 -10.20
N TRP A 63 -7.76 -4.75 -9.40
CA TRP A 63 -7.78 -3.34 -9.76
C TRP A 63 -6.54 -2.69 -9.19
N VAL A 64 -5.74 -2.08 -10.07
CA VAL A 64 -4.51 -1.40 -9.69
C VAL A 64 -4.59 0.06 -10.07
N SER A 65 -4.16 0.89 -9.12
CA SER A 65 -3.93 2.31 -9.31
C SER A 65 -2.47 2.59 -8.94
N GLY A 66 -1.67 3.06 -9.91
CA GLY A 66 -0.27 3.42 -9.71
C GLY A 66 0.68 2.65 -10.62
N HIS A 67 1.87 2.36 -10.12
CA HIS A 67 2.99 1.74 -10.86
C HIS A 67 3.12 0.25 -10.47
N PRO A 68 2.38 -0.68 -11.12
CA PRO A 68 2.39 -2.11 -10.78
C PRO A 68 3.78 -2.76 -10.89
N GLU A 69 4.68 -2.21 -11.70
CA GLU A 69 6.03 -2.70 -11.91
C GLU A 69 6.86 -2.74 -10.62
N ILE A 70 6.56 -1.90 -9.63
CA ILE A 70 7.20 -1.89 -8.31
C ILE A 70 7.03 -3.25 -7.62
N VAL A 71 5.91 -3.92 -7.86
CA VAL A 71 5.62 -5.25 -7.30
C VAL A 71 6.60 -6.30 -7.84
N ARG A 72 7.04 -6.17 -9.09
CA ARG A 72 7.90 -7.16 -9.77
C ARG A 72 9.37 -6.84 -9.64
N GLN A 73 9.72 -5.56 -9.60
CA GLN A 73 11.11 -5.10 -9.62
C GLN A 73 11.82 -5.25 -8.26
N TYR A 74 11.08 -5.15 -7.16
CA TYR A 74 11.67 -5.07 -5.82
C TYR A 74 11.23 -6.20 -4.90
N ARG A 75 12.11 -6.52 -3.94
CA ARG A 75 11.75 -7.35 -2.79
C ARG A 75 10.72 -6.61 -1.96
N ARG A 76 9.81 -7.36 -1.33
CA ARG A 76 8.65 -6.83 -0.61
C ARG A 76 8.50 -7.49 0.75
N VAL A 77 8.07 -6.72 1.74
CA VAL A 77 7.70 -7.21 3.07
C VAL A 77 6.39 -6.60 3.49
N SER A 78 5.49 -7.42 4.04
CA SER A 78 4.24 -6.93 4.60
C SER A 78 4.43 -6.48 6.05
N ILE A 79 4.03 -5.26 6.38
CA ILE A 79 3.92 -4.79 7.76
C ILE A 79 2.44 -4.66 8.10
N VAL A 80 1.97 -5.48 9.03
CA VAL A 80 0.57 -5.51 9.47
C VAL A 80 0.49 -5.50 10.98
N GLY A 81 -0.59 -4.97 11.54
CA GLY A 81 -0.81 -5.05 12.98
C GLY A 81 -2.09 -4.39 13.49
N SER A 82 -2.10 -4.07 14.78
CA SER A 82 -3.29 -3.56 15.46
C SER A 82 -3.77 -2.22 14.89
N ARG A 83 -5.10 -2.09 14.75
CA ARG A 83 -5.78 -0.82 14.44
C ARG A 83 -5.77 0.18 15.59
N LYS A 84 -5.54 -0.30 16.81
CA LYS A 84 -5.41 0.46 18.06
C LYS A 84 -4.06 0.13 18.69
N ALA A 85 -2.99 0.49 18.01
CA ALA A 85 -1.63 0.27 18.52
C ALA A 85 -1.27 1.32 19.57
N THR A 86 -0.37 0.96 20.49
CA THR A 86 0.25 1.92 21.40
C THR A 86 1.21 2.83 20.64
N ASP A 87 1.55 3.99 21.22
CA ASP A 87 2.51 4.91 20.60
C ASP A 87 3.86 4.25 20.35
N GLU A 88 4.28 3.35 21.23
CA GLU A 88 5.49 2.55 21.03
C GLU A 88 5.37 1.62 19.82
N GLY A 89 4.24 0.92 19.68
CA GLY A 89 3.97 0.08 18.52
C GLY A 89 4.01 0.88 17.20
N LEU A 90 3.44 2.09 17.21
CA LEU A 90 3.49 3.00 16.06
C LEU A 90 4.92 3.43 15.74
N ARG A 91 5.72 3.79 16.76
CA ARG A 91 7.15 4.15 16.57
C ARG A 91 7.97 3.00 16.02
N ARG A 92 7.77 1.77 16.54
CA ARG A 92 8.45 0.57 16.06
C ARG A 92 8.10 0.26 14.60
N ALA A 93 6.81 0.29 14.25
CA ALA A 93 6.37 0.08 12.87
C ALA A 93 6.94 1.12 11.91
N ALA A 94 6.93 2.40 12.30
CA ALA A 94 7.53 3.45 11.50
C ALA A 94 9.03 3.25 11.32
N ARG A 95 9.77 2.93 12.39
CA ARG A 95 11.22 2.67 12.32
C ARG A 95 11.54 1.50 11.38
N LEU A 96 10.86 0.36 11.55
CA LEU A 96 11.06 -0.82 10.70
C LEU A 96 10.79 -0.50 9.22
N ALA A 97 9.72 0.25 8.93
CA ALA A 97 9.40 0.65 7.56
C ALA A 97 10.50 1.52 6.93
N ARG A 98 11.12 2.43 7.70
CA ARG A 98 12.24 3.25 7.20
C ARG A 98 13.45 2.38 6.88
N GLU A 99 13.85 1.53 7.82
CA GLU A 99 15.01 0.64 7.65
C GLU A 99 14.84 -0.28 6.43
N LEU A 100 13.64 -0.80 6.19
CA LEU A 100 13.33 -1.61 5.00
C LEU A 100 13.40 -0.79 3.70
N VAL A 101 12.83 0.42 3.69
CA VAL A 101 12.86 1.28 2.49
C VAL A 101 14.28 1.73 2.16
N GLU A 102 15.08 2.07 3.16
CA GLU A 102 16.50 2.41 3.02
C GLU A 102 17.31 1.24 2.45
N ALA A 103 16.93 0.01 2.80
CA ALA A 103 17.49 -1.22 2.22
C ALA A 103 16.95 -1.58 0.82
N GLY A 104 16.11 -0.73 0.21
CA GLY A 104 15.52 -0.97 -1.11
C GLY A 104 14.40 -2.03 -1.12
N ILE A 105 13.80 -2.31 0.04
CA ILE A 105 12.67 -3.24 0.20
C ILE A 105 11.37 -2.44 0.23
N VAL A 106 10.40 -2.90 -0.57
CA VAL A 106 9.06 -2.31 -0.64
C VAL A 106 8.21 -2.77 0.54
N VAL A 107 7.61 -1.82 1.26
CA VAL A 107 6.67 -2.08 2.36
C VAL A 107 5.26 -2.23 1.83
N VAL A 108 4.63 -3.38 2.04
CA VAL A 108 3.23 -3.63 1.68
C VAL A 108 2.35 -3.57 2.92
N SER A 109 1.20 -2.90 2.88
CA SER A 109 0.28 -2.89 4.04
C SER A 109 -1.17 -2.54 3.66
N GLY A 110 -2.13 -2.83 4.54
CA GLY A 110 -3.57 -2.81 4.24
C GLY A 110 -4.27 -1.45 4.36
N LEU A 111 -3.51 -0.35 4.51
CA LEU A 111 -4.03 1.02 4.69
C LEU A 111 -4.98 1.20 5.90
N ALA A 112 -4.98 0.26 6.84
CA ALA A 112 -5.77 0.38 8.06
C ALA A 112 -5.21 1.48 8.99
N ALA A 113 -6.03 1.95 9.93
CA ALA A 113 -5.52 2.76 11.04
C ALA A 113 -4.49 1.99 11.86
N GLY A 114 -3.66 2.68 12.64
CA GLY A 114 -2.67 2.06 13.51
C GLY A 114 -1.38 1.70 12.77
N ILE A 115 -0.94 0.44 12.89
CA ILE A 115 0.35 -0.05 12.39
C ILE A 115 0.50 0.18 10.88
N ASP A 116 -0.49 -0.22 10.08
CA ASP A 116 -0.46 -0.08 8.62
C ASP A 116 -0.24 1.38 8.19
N HIS A 117 -0.99 2.30 8.80
CA HIS A 117 -0.86 3.73 8.54
C HIS A 117 0.53 4.28 8.93
N ALA A 118 1.08 3.85 10.08
CA ALA A 118 2.40 4.28 10.51
C ALA A 118 3.51 3.78 9.59
N ALA A 119 3.42 2.53 9.13
CA ALA A 119 4.36 1.93 8.20
C ALA A 119 4.34 2.65 6.84
N HIS A 120 3.14 2.83 6.26
CA HIS A 120 2.92 3.55 5.00
C HIS A 120 3.48 4.97 5.05
N ARG A 121 3.14 5.74 6.09
CA ARG A 121 3.61 7.11 6.24
C ARG A 121 5.13 7.20 6.33
N ALA A 122 5.76 6.28 7.05
CA ALA A 122 7.20 6.26 7.22
C ALA A 122 7.91 5.86 5.91
N ALA A 123 7.39 4.86 5.19
CA ALA A 123 7.93 4.44 3.90
C ALA A 123 7.85 5.54 2.83
N ILE A 124 6.74 6.27 2.76
CA ILE A 124 6.58 7.41 1.84
C ILE A 124 7.59 8.52 2.16
N ALA A 125 7.79 8.83 3.44
CA ALA A 125 8.71 9.88 3.87
C ALA A 125 10.18 9.61 3.48
N CYS A 126 10.57 8.34 3.30
CA CYS A 126 11.92 7.94 2.90
C CYS A 126 12.16 7.90 1.37
N GLY A 127 11.25 8.41 0.55
CA GLY A 127 11.46 8.51 -0.91
C GLY A 127 10.35 7.94 -1.79
N GLY A 128 9.14 7.74 -1.26
CA GLY A 128 7.89 7.73 -2.02
C GLY A 128 7.61 6.59 -3.01
N ARG A 129 8.60 5.73 -3.30
CA ARG A 129 8.51 4.68 -4.33
C ARG A 129 8.36 3.27 -3.75
N ASN A 130 8.58 3.09 -2.44
CA ASN A 130 8.75 1.77 -1.85
C ASN A 130 7.59 1.38 -0.94
N THR A 131 6.34 1.72 -1.29
CA THR A 131 5.17 1.21 -0.55
C THR A 131 3.93 0.93 -1.39
N ILE A 132 3.14 -0.07 -0.98
CA ILE A 132 1.97 -0.62 -1.68
C ILE A 132 0.83 -0.94 -0.71
#